data_AF-A0A7J2NL94-F1
#
_entry.id   AF-A0A7J2NL94-F1
#
_cell.length_a   1.000
_cell.length_b   1.000
_cell.length_c   1.000
_cell.angle_alpha   90.00
_cell.angle_beta   90.00
_cell.angle_gamma   90.00
#
_symmetry.space_group_name_H-M   'P 1'
#
loop_
_entity.id
_entity.type
_entity.pdbx_description
1 polymer ?
#
loop_
_entity_poly.entity_id
_entity_poly.type
_entity_poly.pdbx_seq_one_letter_code
_entity_poly.pdbx_strand_id
1 'polypeptide(L)'
;MSDYCSNFRQKNLNIVIALLRGLRDGDYPSLIARQIGLKRNLIHYYIRKLEHLDYIKNQESVEGYHVKTRGAITLYHLTPNGSKFLEEIEKKAYSSKVRLHNCYWLYPIIQQPEIKIDWRRVELHNWGQLIGRELGLTVRKNTNSVEIIASVLYGDDPYELLFRSRDEANNLASYLEQKFLMTLGRPKLSRKPHFGIYTPVVGKWSENFQLDTDSGKIDRSKGSGEIDWTDPVAAANFLRMPNRLERIENSLETFAKGMDQHMLLITELRELV
;
A
#
# COMPACT_ATOMS: atom_id res chain seq x y z
N MET A 1 -8.58 -0.54 17.52
CA MET A 1 -8.89 -1.83 16.86
C MET A 1 -10.40 -1.86 16.71
N SER A 2 -10.92 -1.86 15.48
CA SER A 2 -12.38 -1.94 15.25
C SER A 2 -12.87 -3.37 15.54
N ASP A 3 -14.02 -3.52 16.20
CA ASP A 3 -14.55 -4.76 16.79
C ASP A 3 -14.63 -5.97 15.83
N TYR A 4 -14.66 -5.74 14.52
CA TYR A 4 -14.78 -6.78 13.50
C TYR A 4 -13.55 -7.72 13.39
N CYS A 5 -12.34 -7.25 13.71
CA CYS A 5 -11.13 -8.10 13.69
C CYS A 5 -11.02 -9.03 14.91
N SER A 6 -11.85 -8.85 15.95
CA SER A 6 -11.77 -9.66 17.17
C SER A 6 -12.19 -11.12 16.95
N ASN A 7 -13.00 -11.40 15.92
CA ASN A 7 -13.58 -12.71 15.66
C ASN A 7 -12.61 -13.71 14.98
N PHE A 8 -11.49 -13.25 14.41
CA PHE A 8 -10.52 -14.09 13.71
C PHE A 8 -9.08 -13.74 14.08
N ARG A 9 -8.28 -14.74 14.50
CA ARG A 9 -6.83 -14.57 14.66
C ARG A 9 -6.17 -14.26 13.31
N GLN A 10 -5.07 -13.49 13.29
CA GLN A 10 -4.38 -13.03 12.05
C GLN A 10 -4.15 -14.13 11.00
N LYS A 11 -3.66 -15.33 11.40
CA LYS A 11 -3.43 -16.47 10.49
C LYS A 11 -4.72 -17.00 9.85
N ASN A 12 -5.85 -16.85 10.53
CA ASN A 12 -7.16 -17.29 10.07
C ASN A 12 -7.81 -16.26 9.14
N LEU A 13 -7.38 -15.00 9.20
CA LEU A 13 -7.91 -13.91 8.39
C LEU A 13 -7.60 -14.12 6.90
N ASN A 14 -6.39 -14.56 6.55
CA ASN A 14 -6.02 -14.82 5.15
C ASN A 14 -6.87 -15.92 4.52
N ILE A 15 -7.20 -16.96 5.29
CA ILE A 15 -8.08 -18.05 4.85
C ILE A 15 -9.49 -17.53 4.61
N VAL A 16 -9.99 -16.68 5.52
CA VAL A 16 -11.31 -16.07 5.41
C VAL A 16 -11.39 -15.12 4.21
N ILE A 17 -10.38 -14.29 3.96
CA ILE A 17 -10.32 -13.41 2.79
C ILE A 17 -10.37 -14.23 1.49
N ALA A 18 -9.52 -15.25 1.37
CA ALA A 18 -9.48 -16.10 0.18
C ALA A 18 -10.82 -16.82 -0.05
N LEU A 19 -11.47 -17.25 1.04
CA LEU A 19 -12.79 -17.87 0.97
C LEU A 19 -13.87 -16.90 0.51
N LEU A 20 -13.92 -15.70 1.11
CA LEU A 20 -14.91 -14.68 0.75
C LEU A 20 -14.72 -14.19 -0.69
N ARG A 21 -13.48 -14.07 -1.19
CA ARG A 21 -13.17 -13.77 -2.60
C ARG A 21 -13.70 -14.85 -3.52
N GLY A 22 -13.32 -16.11 -3.29
CA GLY A 22 -13.79 -17.21 -4.14
C GLY A 22 -15.33 -17.28 -4.17
N LEU A 23 -15.99 -17.11 -3.03
CA LEU A 23 -17.46 -17.08 -2.97
C LEU A 23 -18.06 -15.87 -3.70
N ARG A 24 -17.41 -14.70 -3.67
CA ARG A 24 -17.81 -13.50 -4.44
C ARG A 24 -17.75 -13.77 -5.94
N ASP A 25 -16.73 -14.51 -6.35
CA ASP A 25 -16.44 -14.81 -7.75
C ASP A 25 -17.25 -16.03 -8.25
N GLY A 26 -18.12 -16.60 -7.38
CA GLY A 26 -19.04 -17.70 -7.72
C GLY A 26 -18.46 -19.11 -7.53
N ASP A 27 -17.26 -19.23 -6.95
CA ASP A 27 -16.66 -20.53 -6.66
C ASP A 27 -17.36 -21.23 -5.49
N TYR A 28 -17.44 -22.56 -5.55
CA TYR A 28 -17.97 -23.38 -4.45
C TYR A 28 -16.87 -23.80 -3.47
N PRO A 29 -17.20 -24.09 -2.19
CA PRO A 29 -16.18 -24.28 -1.14
C PRO A 29 -15.13 -25.35 -1.44
N SER A 30 -15.51 -26.42 -2.15
CA SER A 30 -14.57 -27.49 -2.51
C SER A 30 -13.57 -27.08 -3.60
N LEU A 31 -13.96 -26.18 -4.51
CA LEU A 31 -13.06 -25.60 -5.51
C LEU A 31 -12.06 -24.66 -4.86
N ILE A 32 -12.56 -23.76 -3.99
CA ILE A 32 -11.72 -22.84 -3.21
C ILE A 32 -10.70 -23.62 -2.39
N ALA A 33 -11.12 -24.67 -1.67
CA ALA A 33 -10.24 -25.55 -0.90
C ALA A 33 -9.06 -26.08 -1.72
N ARG A 34 -9.32 -26.48 -2.97
CA ARG A 34 -8.32 -27.01 -3.90
C ARG A 34 -7.36 -25.93 -4.38
N GLN A 35 -7.87 -24.75 -4.73
CA GLN A 35 -7.05 -23.61 -5.17
C GLN A 35 -6.08 -23.14 -4.06
N ILE A 36 -6.54 -23.10 -2.81
CA ILE A 36 -5.73 -22.62 -1.68
C ILE A 36 -4.97 -23.73 -0.94
N GLY A 37 -5.06 -24.98 -1.39
CA GLY A 37 -4.33 -26.12 -0.83
C GLY A 37 -4.75 -26.51 0.59
N LEU A 38 -5.99 -26.25 1.00
CA LEU A 38 -6.49 -26.53 2.35
C LEU A 38 -7.40 -27.76 2.41
N LYS A 39 -7.42 -28.41 3.58
CA LYS A 39 -8.29 -29.56 3.83
C LYS A 39 -9.77 -29.15 3.84
N ARG A 40 -10.64 -29.94 3.21
CA ARG A 40 -12.10 -29.70 3.15
C ARG A 40 -12.74 -29.46 4.53
N ASN A 41 -12.30 -30.19 5.55
CA ASN A 41 -12.83 -30.04 6.92
C ASN A 41 -12.60 -28.63 7.49
N LEU A 42 -11.45 -28.03 7.19
CA LEU A 42 -11.11 -26.67 7.63
C LEU A 42 -11.98 -25.62 6.91
N ILE A 43 -12.25 -25.84 5.62
CA ILE A 43 -13.13 -24.98 4.84
C ILE A 43 -14.57 -25.05 5.33
N HIS A 44 -15.08 -26.26 5.61
CA HIS A 44 -16.41 -26.42 6.20
C HIS A 44 -16.55 -25.71 7.56
N TYR A 45 -15.49 -25.74 8.39
CA TYR A 45 -15.47 -24.98 9.63
C TYR A 45 -15.63 -23.48 9.38
N TYR A 46 -14.89 -22.90 8.43
CA TYR A 46 -14.98 -21.48 8.12
C TYR A 46 -16.29 -21.09 7.43
N ILE A 47 -16.83 -21.92 6.55
CA ILE A 47 -18.16 -21.70 5.94
C ILE A 47 -19.23 -21.57 7.02
N ARG A 48 -19.32 -22.55 7.94
CA ARG A 48 -20.29 -22.50 9.05
C ARG A 48 -20.10 -21.26 9.92
N LYS A 49 -18.84 -20.89 10.18
CA LYS A 49 -18.53 -19.71 10.98
C LYS A 49 -18.94 -18.41 10.27
N LEU A 50 -18.74 -18.31 8.96
CA LEU A 50 -19.11 -17.14 8.17
C LEU A 50 -20.63 -17.04 7.96
N GLU A 51 -21.33 -18.16 7.83
CA GLU A 51 -22.81 -18.19 7.88
C GLU A 51 -23.33 -17.71 9.24
N HIS A 52 -22.74 -18.20 10.34
CA HIS A 52 -23.16 -17.79 11.69
C HIS A 52 -22.94 -16.29 11.96
N LEU A 53 -21.91 -15.71 11.34
CA LEU A 53 -21.62 -14.28 11.41
C LEU A 53 -22.41 -13.44 10.39
N ASP A 54 -23.34 -14.05 9.63
CA ASP A 54 -24.12 -13.41 8.58
C ASP A 54 -23.26 -12.75 7.49
N TYR A 55 -22.09 -13.33 7.17
CA TYR A 55 -21.23 -12.84 6.07
C TYR A 55 -21.53 -13.52 4.75
N ILE A 56 -22.04 -14.75 4.79
CA ILE A 56 -22.43 -15.51 3.60
C ILE A 56 -23.79 -16.17 3.84
N LYS A 57 -24.51 -16.44 2.75
CA LYS A 57 -25.76 -17.21 2.78
C LYS A 57 -25.77 -18.22 1.63
N ASN A 58 -26.33 -19.39 1.89
CA ASN A 58 -26.56 -20.40 0.86
C ASN A 58 -27.59 -19.87 -0.16
N GLN A 59 -27.28 -20.00 -1.46
CA GLN A 59 -28.17 -19.56 -2.54
C GLN A 59 -29.55 -20.26 -2.51
N GLU A 60 -29.63 -21.52 -2.04
CA GLU A 60 -30.91 -22.22 -1.86
C GLU A 60 -31.86 -21.51 -0.88
N SER A 61 -31.33 -20.66 -0.01
CA SER A 61 -32.11 -19.94 1.02
C SER A 61 -32.73 -18.63 0.51
N VAL A 62 -32.36 -18.18 -0.70
CA VAL A 62 -32.78 -16.87 -1.24
C VAL A 62 -33.99 -16.98 -2.16
N GLU A 63 -34.18 -18.12 -2.84
CA GLU A 63 -35.23 -18.28 -3.87
C GLU A 63 -36.34 -19.29 -3.52
N GLY A 64 -36.37 -19.85 -2.31
CA GLY A 64 -37.52 -20.63 -1.83
C GLY A 64 -37.78 -21.97 -2.54
N TYR A 65 -36.86 -22.44 -3.40
CA TYR A 65 -36.96 -23.74 -4.07
C TYR A 65 -35.94 -24.74 -3.49
N HIS A 66 -36.43 -25.71 -2.72
CA HIS A 66 -35.63 -26.85 -2.29
C HIS A 66 -35.62 -27.96 -3.36
N VAL A 67 -34.53 -28.08 -4.11
CA VAL A 67 -34.23 -29.32 -4.85
C VAL A 67 -32.92 -29.88 -4.34
N LYS A 68 -32.98 -30.64 -3.24
CA LYS A 68 -31.84 -31.42 -2.75
C LYS A 68 -31.64 -32.64 -3.62
N THR A 69 -31.00 -32.48 -4.78
CA THR A 69 -30.50 -33.62 -5.54
C THR A 69 -29.19 -34.09 -4.90
N ARG A 70 -29.07 -35.40 -4.62
CA ARG A 70 -27.78 -35.99 -4.20
C ARG A 70 -26.76 -35.75 -5.31
N GLY A 71 -25.79 -34.88 -5.07
CA GLY A 71 -24.76 -34.47 -6.04
C GLY A 71 -24.76 -32.98 -6.39
N ALA A 72 -25.73 -32.20 -5.89
CA ALA A 72 -25.76 -30.75 -6.12
C ALA A 72 -24.62 -30.02 -5.39
N ILE A 73 -23.97 -29.10 -6.10
CA ILE A 73 -22.94 -28.22 -5.54
C ILE A 73 -23.63 -27.16 -4.69
N THR A 74 -23.23 -27.02 -3.43
CA THR A 74 -23.73 -25.94 -2.57
C THR A 74 -23.02 -24.62 -2.90
N LEU A 75 -23.79 -23.65 -3.37
CA LEU A 75 -23.32 -22.31 -3.71
C LEU A 75 -23.69 -21.31 -2.62
N TYR A 76 -22.83 -20.32 -2.41
CA TYR A 76 -23.01 -19.26 -1.43
C TYR A 76 -22.84 -17.91 -2.11
N HIS A 77 -23.53 -16.89 -1.59
CA HIS A 77 -23.29 -15.50 -1.96
C HIS A 77 -22.94 -14.70 -0.70
N LEU A 78 -22.25 -13.57 -0.88
CA LEU A 78 -22.00 -12.64 0.22
C LEU A 78 -23.26 -11.86 0.55
N THR A 79 -23.49 -11.67 1.84
CA THR A 79 -24.46 -10.70 2.34
C THR A 79 -23.87 -9.28 2.25
N PRO A 80 -24.68 -8.22 2.41
CA PRO A 80 -24.15 -6.85 2.55
C PRO A 80 -23.09 -6.71 3.65
N ASN A 81 -23.26 -7.44 4.76
CA ASN A 81 -22.30 -7.47 5.87
C ASN A 81 -20.98 -8.15 5.46
N GLY A 82 -21.06 -9.27 4.73
CA GLY A 82 -19.88 -9.97 4.22
C GLY A 82 -19.11 -9.15 3.19
N SER A 83 -19.83 -8.49 2.26
CA SER A 83 -19.21 -7.61 1.26
C SER A 83 -18.52 -6.43 1.93
N LYS A 84 -19.18 -5.75 2.88
CA LYS A 84 -18.58 -4.65 3.63
C LYS A 84 -17.35 -5.09 4.44
N PHE A 85 -17.43 -6.24 5.11
CA PHE A 85 -16.31 -6.81 5.85
C PHE A 85 -15.11 -7.13 4.96
N LEU A 86 -15.36 -7.74 3.80
CA LEU A 86 -14.33 -8.04 2.81
C LEU A 86 -13.68 -6.74 2.30
N GLU A 87 -14.47 -5.74 1.90
CA GLU A 87 -13.97 -4.44 1.45
C GLU A 87 -13.12 -3.72 2.52
N GLU A 88 -13.55 -3.72 3.79
CA GLU A 88 -12.82 -3.09 4.88
C GLU A 88 -11.48 -3.78 5.17
N ILE A 89 -11.44 -5.11 5.06
CA ILE A 89 -10.20 -5.87 5.22
C ILE A 89 -9.29 -5.68 4.03
N GLU A 90 -9.82 -5.68 2.82
CA GLU A 90 -9.06 -5.44 1.61
C GLU A 90 -8.42 -4.05 1.65
N LYS A 91 -9.17 -3.01 2.03
CA LYS A 91 -8.62 -1.66 2.27
C LYS A 91 -7.45 -1.65 3.26
N LYS A 92 -7.50 -2.47 4.32
CA LYS A 92 -6.40 -2.58 5.31
C LYS A 92 -5.24 -3.47 4.85
N ALA A 93 -5.51 -4.54 4.11
CA ALA A 93 -4.48 -5.41 3.55
C ALA A 93 -3.71 -4.70 2.43
N TYR A 94 -4.39 -3.81 1.70
CA TYR A 94 -3.81 -2.91 0.72
C TYR A 94 -3.28 -1.59 1.32
N SER A 95 -3.51 -1.31 2.61
CA SER A 95 -2.87 -0.18 3.32
C SER A 95 -1.41 -0.53 3.65
N SER A 96 -0.62 -0.79 2.62
CA SER A 96 0.83 -0.71 2.75
C SER A 96 1.13 0.77 2.97
N LYS A 97 1.26 1.16 4.24
CA LYS A 97 1.60 2.54 4.57
C LYS A 97 2.93 2.89 3.91
N VAL A 98 2.94 4.02 3.23
CA VAL A 98 4.14 4.63 2.69
C VAL A 98 4.90 5.28 3.83
N ARG A 99 6.20 5.01 3.89
CA ARG A 99 7.14 5.66 4.80
C ARG A 99 7.98 6.66 4.02
N LEU A 100 7.66 7.94 4.14
CA LEU A 100 8.51 9.01 3.62
C LEU A 100 9.71 9.18 4.55
N HIS A 101 10.91 9.03 4.00
CA HIS A 101 12.16 9.32 4.68
C HIS A 101 13.19 9.86 3.68
N ASN A 102 14.39 10.20 4.18
CA ASN A 102 15.43 10.84 3.37
C ASN A 102 14.92 12.10 2.63
N CYS A 103 14.02 12.88 3.26
CA CYS A 103 13.41 14.07 2.68
C CYS A 103 14.06 15.34 3.25
N TYR A 104 14.62 16.17 2.37
CA TYR A 104 15.43 17.33 2.73
C TYR A 104 14.97 18.56 1.96
N TRP A 105 14.62 19.61 2.69
CA TRP A 105 14.19 20.88 2.14
C TRP A 105 15.31 21.90 2.25
N LEU A 106 15.80 22.36 1.10
CA LEU A 106 16.84 23.38 0.99
C LEU A 106 16.20 24.76 0.87
N TYR A 107 16.49 25.63 1.82
CA TYR A 107 16.11 27.04 1.83
C TYR A 107 17.34 27.88 1.50
N PRO A 108 17.32 28.72 0.44
CA PRO A 108 18.39 29.67 0.20
C PRO A 108 18.37 30.76 1.28
N ILE A 109 19.53 31.22 1.72
CA ILE A 109 19.65 32.35 2.67
C ILE A 109 19.60 33.64 1.85
N ILE A 110 18.56 34.45 2.08
CA ILE A 110 18.42 35.79 1.47
C ILE A 110 19.14 36.82 2.33
N GLN A 111 18.99 36.73 3.66
CA GLN A 111 19.69 37.56 4.63
C GLN A 111 20.38 36.66 5.65
N GLN A 112 21.69 36.88 5.85
CA GLN A 112 22.47 36.14 6.83
C GLN A 112 21.95 36.41 8.26
N PRO A 113 22.15 35.46 9.18
CA PRO A 113 21.71 35.63 10.57
C PRO A 113 22.46 36.78 11.26
N GLU A 114 21.71 37.65 11.91
CA GLU A 114 22.28 38.71 12.76
C GLU A 114 22.69 38.15 14.13
N ILE A 115 22.00 37.11 14.60
CA ILE A 115 22.33 36.43 15.85
C ILE A 115 23.26 35.25 15.55
N LYS A 116 24.35 35.16 16.32
CA LYS A 116 25.33 34.07 16.19
C LYS A 116 24.65 32.70 16.37
N ILE A 117 24.86 31.82 15.40
CA ILE A 117 24.40 30.44 15.47
C ILE A 117 25.42 29.61 16.25
N ASP A 118 25.03 29.09 17.41
CA ASP A 118 25.85 28.22 18.26
C ASP A 118 25.58 26.73 17.98
N TRP A 119 25.75 26.34 16.71
CA TRP A 119 25.60 24.96 16.27
C TRP A 119 26.94 24.28 16.13
N ARG A 120 26.95 22.95 16.24
CA ARG A 120 28.16 22.16 16.07
C ARG A 120 28.67 22.30 14.64
N ARG A 121 29.91 22.77 14.48
CA ARG A 121 30.61 22.72 13.19
C ARG A 121 31.17 21.33 12.95
N VAL A 122 30.89 20.78 11.77
CA VAL A 122 31.42 19.51 11.28
C VAL A 122 32.32 19.82 10.08
N GLU A 123 33.59 19.45 10.17
CA GLU A 123 34.54 19.58 9.08
C GLU A 123 34.30 18.45 8.06
N LEU A 124 34.11 18.84 6.81
CA LEU A 124 34.05 17.98 5.64
C LEU A 124 35.31 18.22 4.81
N HIS A 125 35.50 17.43 3.75
CA HIS A 125 36.68 17.54 2.91
C HIS A 125 36.70 18.93 2.22
N ASN A 126 37.52 19.84 2.75
CA ASN A 126 37.75 21.22 2.31
C ASN A 126 36.68 22.28 2.67
N TRP A 127 35.70 21.97 3.53
CA TRP A 127 34.71 22.96 4.01
C TRP A 127 34.03 22.53 5.31
N GLY A 128 33.42 23.47 6.04
CA GLY A 128 32.69 23.19 7.28
C GLY A 128 31.17 23.38 7.13
N GLN A 129 30.39 22.50 7.77
CA GLN A 129 28.94 22.60 7.85
C GLN A 129 28.49 22.79 9.30
N LEU A 130 27.59 23.73 9.56
CA LEU A 130 26.96 23.85 10.87
C LEU A 130 25.77 22.90 10.96
N ILE A 131 25.75 22.05 11.98
CA ILE A 131 24.69 21.07 12.22
C ILE A 131 24.05 21.36 13.57
N GLY A 132 22.76 21.65 13.54
CA GLY A 132 21.94 21.92 14.71
C GLY A 132 20.72 21.00 14.79
N ARG A 133 20.02 21.09 15.92
CA ARG A 133 18.72 20.45 16.10
C ARG A 133 17.75 21.46 16.71
N GLU A 134 16.64 21.70 16.05
CA GLU A 134 15.64 22.70 16.44
C GLU A 134 14.26 22.12 16.17
N LEU A 135 13.32 22.34 17.11
CA LEU A 135 11.95 21.76 17.06
C LEU A 135 11.93 20.24 16.76
N GLY A 136 12.92 19.50 17.26
CA GLY A 136 13.04 18.06 17.06
C GLY A 136 13.64 17.63 15.71
N LEU A 137 13.81 18.54 14.76
CA LEU A 137 14.38 18.30 13.43
C LEU A 137 15.86 18.64 13.34
N THR A 138 16.57 17.98 12.44
CA THR A 138 17.98 18.27 12.17
C THR A 138 18.08 19.37 11.11
N VAL A 139 18.96 20.33 11.34
CA VAL A 139 19.21 21.44 10.43
C VAL A 139 20.68 21.49 10.07
N ARG A 140 20.98 21.73 8.81
CA ARG A 140 22.33 21.92 8.29
C ARG A 140 22.44 23.28 7.64
N LYS A 141 23.27 24.16 8.18
CA LYS A 141 23.56 25.44 7.55
C LYS A 141 24.89 25.38 6.80
N ASN A 142 24.81 25.79 5.53
CA ASN A 142 25.93 26.11 4.67
C ASN A 142 26.10 27.64 4.60
N THR A 143 27.04 28.11 3.79
CA THR A 143 27.27 29.55 3.58
C THR A 143 26.01 30.25 3.08
N ASN A 144 25.35 29.70 2.06
CA ASN A 144 24.24 30.36 1.35
C ASN A 144 22.89 29.61 1.45
N SER A 145 22.82 28.57 2.28
CA SER A 145 21.61 27.76 2.38
C SER A 145 21.46 27.10 3.74
N VAL A 146 20.22 26.76 4.07
CA VAL A 146 19.84 25.93 5.20
C VAL A 146 19.10 24.71 4.65
N GLU A 147 19.59 23.51 4.94
CA GLU A 147 18.93 22.24 4.63
C GLU A 147 18.23 21.74 5.90
N ILE A 148 16.91 21.60 5.85
CA ILE A 148 16.09 21.03 6.93
C ILE A 148 15.78 19.58 6.59
N ILE A 149 16.13 18.67 7.49
CA ILE A 149 15.83 17.24 7.37
C ILE A 149 14.45 17.01 8.00
N ALA A 150 13.46 16.69 7.19
CA ALA A 150 12.12 16.39 7.67
C ALA A 150 12.09 15.08 8.48
N SER A 151 11.11 14.95 9.36
CA SER A 151 10.89 13.72 10.12
C SER A 151 10.45 12.57 9.21
N VAL A 152 10.54 11.35 9.74
CA VAL A 152 10.01 10.18 9.04
C VAL A 152 8.49 10.19 9.16
N LEU A 153 7.79 10.26 8.04
CA LEU A 153 6.33 10.32 7.99
C LEU A 153 5.75 9.01 7.47
N TYR A 154 4.56 8.66 7.95
CA TYR A 154 3.81 7.49 7.52
C TYR A 154 2.40 7.89 7.08
N GLY A 155 1.91 7.32 5.98
CA GLY A 155 0.57 7.58 5.47
C GLY A 155 0.25 6.72 4.25
N ASP A 156 -0.89 6.98 3.62
CA ASP A 156 -1.39 6.17 2.50
C ASP A 156 -1.17 6.85 1.13
N ASP A 157 -0.87 8.16 1.13
CA ASP A 157 -0.61 8.95 -0.08
C ASP A 157 0.80 9.58 -0.04
N PRO A 158 1.72 9.21 -0.95
CA PRO A 158 3.02 9.84 -1.10
C PRO A 158 2.99 11.37 -1.24
N TYR A 159 1.95 11.92 -1.91
CA TYR A 159 1.84 13.37 -2.13
C TYR A 159 1.48 14.10 -0.85
N GLU A 160 0.55 13.57 -0.07
CA GLU A 160 0.19 14.11 1.24
C GLU A 160 1.42 14.13 2.15
N LEU A 161 2.21 13.05 2.16
CA LEU A 161 3.44 12.97 2.95
C LEU A 161 4.45 14.03 2.53
N LEU A 162 4.63 14.24 1.22
CA LEU A 162 5.53 15.27 0.72
C LEU A 162 5.07 16.67 1.14
N PHE A 163 3.76 16.95 1.04
CA PHE A 163 3.18 18.22 1.49
C PHE A 163 3.39 18.45 2.99
N ARG A 164 3.08 17.44 3.82
CA ARG A 164 3.29 17.50 5.27
C ARG A 164 4.75 17.69 5.66
N SER A 165 5.68 17.04 4.94
CA SER A 165 7.12 17.23 5.17
C SER A 165 7.57 18.67 4.85
N ARG A 166 6.93 19.31 3.86
CA ARG A 166 7.22 20.69 3.49
C ARG A 166 6.68 21.66 4.55
N ASP A 167 5.46 21.41 5.05
CA ASP A 167 4.88 22.21 6.12
C ASP A 167 5.71 22.13 7.40
N GLU A 168 6.16 20.92 7.76
CA GLU A 168 7.06 20.70 8.90
C GLU A 168 8.37 21.51 8.73
N ALA A 169 8.96 21.48 7.54
CA ALA A 169 10.16 22.25 7.24
C ALA A 169 9.92 23.77 7.20
N ASN A 170 8.77 24.22 6.69
CA ASN A 170 8.41 25.64 6.65
C ASN A 170 8.23 26.20 8.06
N ASN A 171 7.56 25.46 8.94
CA ASN A 171 7.38 25.85 10.33
C ASN A 171 8.73 26.04 11.03
N LEU A 172 9.67 25.12 10.79
CA LEU A 172 11.01 25.27 11.32
C LEU A 172 11.77 26.43 10.66
N ALA A 173 11.64 26.62 9.35
CA ALA A 173 12.27 27.74 8.65
C ALA A 173 11.82 29.08 9.26
N SER A 174 10.52 29.29 9.45
CA SER A 174 9.99 30.50 10.10
C SER A 174 10.49 30.67 11.53
N TYR A 175 10.62 29.57 12.29
CA TYR A 175 11.23 29.60 13.61
C TYR A 175 12.71 30.03 13.56
N LEU A 176 13.49 29.53 12.59
CA LEU A 176 14.89 29.93 12.41
C LEU A 176 15.04 31.40 12.01
N GLU A 177 14.17 31.89 11.13
CA GLU A 177 14.11 33.31 10.75
C GLU A 177 13.90 34.21 11.97
N GLN A 178 12.94 33.85 12.83
CA GLN A 178 12.65 34.58 14.07
C GLN A 178 13.80 34.47 15.08
N LYS A 179 14.33 33.26 15.30
CA LYS A 179 15.36 32.99 16.31
C LYS A 179 16.70 33.64 15.97
N PHE A 180 17.08 33.65 14.69
CA PHE A 180 18.39 34.10 14.25
C PHE A 180 18.37 35.44 13.53
N LEU A 181 17.20 36.07 13.40
CA LEU A 181 16.98 37.30 12.63
C LEU A 181 17.59 37.15 11.23
N MET A 182 17.21 36.08 10.55
CA MET A 182 17.65 35.77 9.19
C MET A 182 16.45 35.70 8.26
N THR A 183 16.69 35.78 6.94
CA THR A 183 15.63 35.62 5.93
C THR A 183 15.95 34.43 5.04
N LEU A 184 15.00 33.51 4.92
CA LEU A 184 15.06 32.32 4.08
C LEU A 184 14.16 32.48 2.86
N GLY A 185 14.63 32.03 1.71
CA GLY A 185 13.87 32.06 0.48
C GLY A 185 13.00 30.83 0.28
N ARG A 186 12.40 30.73 -0.91
CA ARG A 186 11.51 29.61 -1.25
C ARG A 186 12.26 28.27 -1.21
N PRO A 187 11.71 27.25 -0.54
CA PRO A 187 12.36 25.95 -0.46
C PRO A 187 12.29 25.18 -1.78
N LYS A 188 13.29 24.32 -1.96
CA LYS A 188 13.28 23.23 -2.94
C LYS A 188 13.77 21.94 -2.30
N LEU A 189 13.45 20.79 -2.90
CA LEU A 189 14.05 19.54 -2.47
C LEU A 189 15.56 19.56 -2.75
N SER A 190 16.37 19.23 -1.74
CA SER A 190 17.83 19.14 -1.89
C SER A 190 18.26 17.86 -2.60
N ARG A 191 17.46 16.80 -2.45
CA ARG A 191 17.70 15.47 -3.02
C ARG A 191 16.38 14.75 -3.26
N LYS A 192 16.41 13.63 -3.97
CA LYS A 192 15.23 12.78 -4.17
C LYS A 192 14.76 12.18 -2.82
N PRO A 193 13.50 12.39 -2.41
CA PRO A 193 12.94 11.75 -1.21
C PRO A 193 12.77 10.25 -1.44
N HIS A 194 12.69 9.47 -0.36
CA HIS A 194 12.45 8.03 -0.44
C HIS A 194 11.09 7.67 0.13
N PHE A 195 10.28 6.98 -0.67
CA PHE A 195 8.95 6.47 -0.33
C PHE A 195 9.03 4.97 -0.15
N GLY A 196 9.25 4.53 1.09
CA GLY A 196 9.38 3.12 1.44
C GLY A 196 8.01 2.46 1.57
N ILE A 197 7.81 1.35 0.88
CA ILE A 197 6.58 0.56 0.95
C ILE A 197 6.96 -0.85 1.39
N TYR A 198 6.36 -1.31 2.49
CA TYR A 198 6.52 -2.68 2.95
C TYR A 198 5.50 -3.58 2.28
N THR A 199 5.95 -4.68 1.67
CA THR A 199 5.07 -5.76 1.21
C THR A 199 5.69 -7.12 1.54
N PRO A 200 4.88 -8.17 1.77
CA PRO A 200 5.41 -9.53 1.98
C PRO A 200 6.25 -10.04 0.81
N VAL A 201 5.91 -9.64 -0.43
CA VAL A 201 6.64 -10.02 -1.65
C VAL A 201 8.04 -9.42 -1.63
N VAL A 202 8.13 -8.10 -1.38
CA VAL A 202 9.42 -7.40 -1.28
C VAL A 202 10.23 -7.94 -0.10
N GLY A 203 9.56 -8.23 1.02
CA GLY A 203 10.18 -8.88 2.18
C GLY A 203 10.91 -10.16 1.81
N LYS A 204 10.26 -11.09 1.08
CA LYS A 204 10.88 -12.34 0.61
C LYS A 204 11.94 -12.13 -0.47
N TRP A 205 11.75 -11.17 -1.37
CA TRP A 205 12.69 -10.94 -2.46
C TRP A 205 14.00 -10.33 -1.95
N SER A 206 13.90 -9.38 -1.01
CA SER A 206 15.04 -8.70 -0.37
C SER A 206 15.94 -9.62 0.48
N GLU A 207 15.53 -10.88 0.74
CA GLU A 207 16.35 -11.83 1.48
C GLU A 207 17.55 -12.31 0.65
N ASN A 208 17.38 -12.39 -0.67
CA ASN A 208 18.37 -12.96 -1.59
C ASN A 208 18.84 -11.95 -2.64
N PHE A 209 18.13 -10.83 -2.80
CA PHE A 209 18.39 -9.87 -3.87
C PHE A 209 18.41 -8.43 -3.35
N GLN A 210 19.27 -7.62 -3.95
CA GLN A 210 19.26 -6.17 -3.82
C GLN A 210 19.15 -5.58 -5.22
N LEU A 211 18.35 -4.53 -5.35
CA LEU A 211 18.20 -3.79 -6.58
C LEU A 211 18.36 -2.31 -6.28
N ASP A 212 19.20 -1.63 -7.04
CA ASP A 212 19.38 -0.19 -6.95
C ASP A 212 19.29 0.39 -8.37
N THR A 213 18.33 1.27 -8.58
CA THR A 213 18.05 1.90 -9.86
C THR A 213 17.72 3.38 -9.64
N ASP A 214 17.79 4.18 -10.70
CA ASP A 214 17.50 5.61 -10.63
C ASP A 214 16.06 5.94 -10.19
N SER A 215 15.14 5.00 -10.33
CA SER A 215 13.72 5.15 -10.00
C SER A 215 13.35 4.56 -8.64
N GLY A 216 14.09 3.57 -8.16
CA GLY A 216 13.85 2.97 -6.85
C GLY A 216 14.90 1.95 -6.43
N LYS A 217 14.81 1.59 -5.17
CA LYS A 217 15.74 0.67 -4.51
C LYS A 217 14.96 -0.39 -3.75
N ILE A 218 15.46 -1.62 -3.74
CA ILE A 218 14.99 -2.67 -2.86
C ILE A 218 16.19 -3.21 -2.09
N ASP A 219 16.17 -3.02 -0.78
CA ASP A 219 17.18 -3.58 0.11
C ASP A 219 16.58 -4.00 1.46
N ARG A 220 17.40 -4.66 2.28
CA ARG A 220 17.07 -5.09 3.65
C ARG A 220 17.91 -4.35 4.71
N SER A 221 18.51 -3.22 4.35
CA SER A 221 19.50 -2.53 5.19
C SER A 221 18.92 -2.09 6.56
N LYS A 222 17.60 -1.92 6.65
CA LYS A 222 16.87 -1.55 7.88
C LYS A 222 16.11 -2.71 8.55
N GLY A 223 16.48 -3.96 8.25
CA GLY A 223 15.97 -5.17 8.91
C GLY A 223 14.70 -5.76 8.29
N SER A 224 13.80 -4.91 7.77
CA SER A 224 12.65 -5.32 6.96
C SER A 224 12.87 -4.97 5.50
N GLY A 225 12.63 -5.92 4.58
CA GLY A 225 12.66 -5.66 3.14
C GLY A 225 11.62 -4.62 2.75
N GLU A 226 12.06 -3.53 2.16
CA GLU A 226 11.19 -2.45 1.66
C GLU A 226 11.57 -2.07 0.24
N ILE A 227 10.58 -1.58 -0.51
CA ILE A 227 10.82 -0.95 -1.81
C ILE A 227 10.75 0.56 -1.61
N ASP A 228 11.87 1.22 -1.88
CA ASP A 228 12.01 2.66 -1.82
C ASP A 228 11.85 3.24 -3.22
N TRP A 229 10.76 3.97 -3.43
CA TRP A 229 10.61 4.77 -4.64
C TRP A 229 11.20 6.15 -4.45
N THR A 230 11.81 6.71 -5.49
CA THR A 230 12.34 8.09 -5.45
C THR A 230 11.37 9.14 -6.00
N ASP A 231 10.27 8.67 -6.60
CA ASP A 231 9.23 9.48 -7.23
C ASP A 231 7.86 9.13 -6.63
N PRO A 232 7.06 10.14 -6.21
CA PRO A 232 5.73 9.91 -5.64
C PRO A 232 4.74 9.29 -6.64
N VAL A 233 4.88 9.54 -7.95
CA VAL A 233 4.00 8.91 -8.96
C VAL A 233 4.23 7.40 -8.99
N ALA A 234 5.50 6.98 -9.05
CA ALA A 234 5.88 5.57 -9.01
C ALA A 234 5.39 4.88 -7.73
N ALA A 235 5.57 5.51 -6.57
CA ALA A 235 5.07 5.02 -5.29
C ALA A 235 3.53 4.84 -5.31
N ALA A 236 2.79 5.86 -5.75
CA ALA A 236 1.33 5.82 -5.82
C ALA A 236 0.83 4.77 -6.83
N ASN A 237 1.51 4.62 -7.96
CA ASN A 237 1.21 3.59 -8.95
C ASN A 237 1.42 2.18 -8.40
N PHE A 238 2.47 1.98 -7.61
CA PHE A 238 2.74 0.69 -6.97
C PHE A 238 1.64 0.34 -5.96
N LEU A 239 1.20 1.28 -5.12
CA LEU A 239 0.09 1.06 -4.18
C LEU A 239 -1.23 0.71 -4.90
N ARG A 240 -1.46 1.30 -6.07
CA ARG A 240 -2.66 1.08 -6.90
C ARG A 240 -2.56 -0.17 -7.79
N MET A 241 -1.42 -0.86 -7.79
CA MET A 241 -1.17 -2.02 -8.64
C MET A 241 -2.21 -3.14 -8.45
N PRO A 242 -2.64 -3.52 -7.23
CA PRO A 242 -3.65 -4.57 -7.05
C PRO A 242 -4.97 -4.25 -7.78
N ASN A 243 -5.50 -3.04 -7.62
CA ASN A 243 -6.73 -2.62 -8.29
C ASN A 243 -6.58 -2.59 -9.81
N ARG A 244 -5.38 -2.24 -10.31
CA ARG A 244 -5.09 -2.27 -11.74
C ARG A 244 -5.04 -3.70 -12.28
N LEU A 245 -4.45 -4.63 -11.53
CA LEU A 245 -4.39 -6.05 -11.90
C LEU A 245 -5.79 -6.66 -11.93
N GLU A 246 -6.61 -6.42 -10.92
CA GLU A 246 -8.02 -6.89 -10.87
C GLU A 246 -8.81 -6.40 -12.08
N ARG A 247 -8.64 -5.13 -12.48
CA ARG A 247 -9.28 -4.59 -13.69
C ARG A 247 -8.80 -5.28 -14.98
N ILE A 248 -7.52 -5.61 -15.06
CA ILE A 248 -6.95 -6.32 -16.22
C ILE A 248 -7.50 -7.74 -16.26
N GLU A 249 -7.53 -8.45 -15.13
CA GLU A 249 -8.08 -9.80 -15.00
C GLU A 249 -9.55 -9.84 -15.45
N ASN A 250 -10.38 -8.92 -14.96
CA ASN A 250 -11.80 -8.82 -15.36
C ASN A 250 -11.96 -8.53 -16.87
N SER A 251 -11.09 -7.69 -17.42
CA SER A 251 -11.12 -7.36 -18.86
C SER A 251 -10.73 -8.58 -19.71
N LEU A 252 -9.73 -9.35 -19.29
CA LEU A 252 -9.31 -10.57 -19.95
C LEU A 252 -10.38 -11.66 -19.88
N GLU A 253 -11.07 -11.80 -18.75
CA GLU A 253 -12.17 -12.76 -18.62
C GLU A 253 -13.33 -12.40 -19.55
N THR A 254 -13.69 -11.11 -19.61
CA THR A 254 -14.73 -10.61 -20.52
C THR A 254 -14.34 -10.88 -21.98
N PHE A 255 -13.08 -10.61 -22.34
CA PHE A 255 -12.56 -10.88 -23.68
C PHE A 255 -12.60 -12.37 -24.03
N ALA A 256 -12.19 -13.25 -23.10
CA ALA A 256 -12.22 -14.69 -23.29
C ALA A 256 -13.64 -15.20 -23.55
N LYS A 257 -14.62 -14.77 -22.75
CA LYS A 257 -16.04 -15.10 -22.95
C LYS A 257 -16.56 -14.64 -24.32
N GLY A 258 -16.18 -13.43 -24.76
CA GLY A 258 -16.53 -12.92 -26.08
C GLY A 258 -15.91 -13.74 -27.23
N MET A 259 -14.66 -14.18 -27.07
CA MET A 259 -13.98 -15.05 -28.03
C MET A 259 -14.64 -16.43 -28.12
N ASP A 260 -15.05 -17.02 -27.00
CA ASP A 260 -15.75 -18.31 -26.99
C ASP A 260 -17.08 -18.22 -27.75
N GLN A 261 -17.86 -17.16 -27.53
CA GLN A 261 -19.10 -16.91 -28.26
C GLN A 261 -18.86 -16.73 -29.77
N HIS A 262 -17.81 -16.00 -30.14
CA HIS A 262 -17.45 -15.80 -31.55
C HIS A 262 -17.02 -17.11 -32.22
N MET A 263 -16.30 -17.98 -31.50
CA MET A 263 -15.89 -19.29 -32.02
C MET A 263 -17.09 -20.23 -32.21
N LEU A 264 -18.08 -20.18 -31.33
CA LEU A 264 -19.34 -20.92 -31.49
C LEU A 264 -20.08 -20.48 -32.77
N LEU A 265 -20.25 -19.16 -32.96
CA LEU A 265 -20.86 -18.60 -34.17
C LEU A 265 -20.14 -19.01 -35.46
N ILE A 266 -18.80 -18.99 -35.50
CA ILE A 266 -18.04 -19.46 -36.66
C ILE A 266 -18.32 -20.93 -36.95
N THR A 267 -18.46 -21.74 -35.90
CA THR A 267 -18.70 -23.18 -36.04
C THR A 267 -20.10 -23.42 -36.61
N GLU A 268 -21.11 -22.75 -36.08
CA GLU A 268 -22.49 -22.80 -36.59
C GLU A 268 -22.57 -22.34 -38.05
N LEU A 269 -21.87 -21.27 -38.43
CA LEU A 269 -21.84 -20.79 -39.81
C LEU A 269 -21.17 -21.79 -40.78
N ARG A 270 -20.16 -22.54 -40.32
CA ARG A 270 -19.52 -23.58 -41.13
C ARG A 270 -20.42 -24.79 -41.36
N GLU A 271 -21.36 -25.07 -40.46
CA GLU A 271 -22.32 -26.17 -40.62
C GLU A 271 -23.47 -25.82 -41.57
N LEU A 272 -23.66 -24.53 -41.88
CA LEU A 272 -24.71 -24.02 -42.78
C LEU A 272 -24.27 -23.89 -44.26
N VAL A 273 -22.97 -24.03 -44.55
CA VAL A 273 -22.37 -23.91 -45.90
C VAL A 273 -21.87 -25.26 -46.37
#